data_AF-D8G4Z1-F1
#
_entry.id   AF-D8G4Z1-F1
#
_cell.length_a   1.000
_cell.length_b   1.000
_cell.length_c   1.000
_cell.angle_alpha   90.00
_cell.angle_beta   90.00
_cell.angle_gamma   90.00
#
_symmetry.space_group_name_H-M   'P 1'
#
loop_
_entity.id
_entity.type
_entity.pdbx_description
1 polymer ?
#
loop_
_entity_poly.entity_id
_entity_poly.type
_entity_poly.pdbx_seq_one_letter_code
_entity_poly.pdbx_strand_id
1 'polypeptide(L)' 'MPPKRDIKQINAIANEFKMERLQRQAFGDFLESEKEAGYIGNKNERGDFTYQELRQKACEFLGLE' A
#
# COMPACT_ATOMS: atom_id res chain seq x y z
N MET A 1 9.20 -9.09 -7.23
CA MET A 1 9.47 -8.97 -5.78
C MET A 1 9.48 -7.49 -5.44
N PRO A 2 8.54 -6.98 -4.63
CA PRO A 2 8.56 -5.58 -4.26
C PRO A 2 9.88 -5.27 -3.52
N PRO A 3 10.46 -4.07 -3.70
CA PRO A 3 11.68 -3.67 -3.02
C PRO A 3 11.58 -3.91 -1.51
N LYS A 4 12.71 -4.22 -0.86
CA LYS A 4 12.78 -4.42 0.60
C LYS A 4 12.26 -3.23 1.44
N ARG A 5 12.05 -2.04 0.83
CA ARG A 5 11.49 -0.85 1.48
C ARG A 5 9.96 -0.91 1.57
N ASP A 6 9.27 -1.32 0.50
CA ASP A 6 7.81 -1.49 0.47
C ASP A 6 7.34 -2.47 1.54
N ILE A 7 8.06 -3.56 1.75
CA ILE A 7 7.69 -4.56 2.77
C ILE A 7 7.68 -3.95 4.18
N LYS A 8 8.58 -3.02 4.50
CA LYS A 8 8.60 -2.35 5.80
C LYS A 8 7.43 -1.38 5.95
N GLN A 9 7.13 -0.61 4.91
CA GLN A 9 6.03 0.35 4.93
C GLN A 9 4.67 -0.37 4.97
N ILE A 10 4.48 -1.42 4.17
CA ILE A 10 3.28 -2.27 4.20
C ILE A 10 3.14 -2.94 5.57
N ASN A 11 4.23 -3.43 6.18
CA ASN A 11 4.18 -3.96 7.55
C ASN A 11 3.73 -2.89 8.56
N ALA A 12 4.25 -1.67 8.45
CA ALA A 12 3.92 -0.59 9.37
C ALA A 12 2.44 -0.17 9.25
N ILE A 13 1.94 -0.02 8.01
CA ILE A 13 0.52 0.23 7.71
C ILE A 13 -0.34 -0.94 8.22
N ALA A 14 0.03 -2.18 7.92
CA ALA A 14 -0.70 -3.34 8.40
C ALA A 14 -0.78 -3.38 9.94
N ASN A 15 0.26 -2.98 10.66
CA ASN A 15 0.21 -2.85 12.12
C ASN A 15 -0.65 -1.67 12.57
N GLU A 16 -0.52 -0.49 11.94
CA GLU A 16 -1.28 0.72 12.28
C GLU A 16 -2.78 0.50 12.17
N PHE A 17 -3.22 -0.15 11.10
CA PHE A 17 -4.62 -0.45 10.83
C PHE A 17 -5.07 -1.82 11.38
N LYS A 18 -4.20 -2.51 12.13
CA LYS A 18 -4.46 -3.86 12.66
C LYS A 18 -4.94 -4.86 11.59
N MET A 19 -4.39 -4.76 10.39
CA MET A 19 -4.68 -5.68 9.29
C MET A 19 -4.24 -7.09 9.64
N GLU A 20 -5.16 -8.04 9.50
CA GLU A 20 -4.84 -9.45 9.60
C GLU A 20 -4.01 -9.91 8.38
N ARG A 21 -3.41 -11.11 8.49
CA ARG A 21 -2.56 -11.67 7.43
C ARG A 21 -3.25 -11.70 6.06
N LEU A 22 -4.55 -12.02 6.04
CA LEU A 22 -5.35 -12.04 4.81
C LEU A 22 -5.58 -10.62 4.26
N GLN A 23 -5.91 -9.66 5.13
CA GLN A 23 -6.09 -8.26 4.73
C GLN A 23 -4.80 -7.66 4.21
N ARG A 24 -3.66 -8.01 4.81
CA ARG A 24 -2.34 -7.59 4.31
C ARG A 24 -2.04 -8.15 2.92
N GLN A 25 -2.40 -9.40 2.65
CA GLN A 25 -2.22 -10.00 1.34
C GLN A 25 -3.13 -9.32 0.31
N ALA A 26 -4.41 -9.17 0.63
CA ALA A 26 -5.38 -8.46 -0.21
C ALA A 26 -4.99 -6.99 -0.44
N PHE A 27 -4.39 -6.33 0.55
CA PHE A 27 -3.87 -4.98 0.42
C PHE A 27 -2.67 -4.91 -0.53
N GLY A 28 -1.83 -5.96 -0.58
CA GLY A 28 -0.77 -6.10 -1.58
C GLY A 28 -1.34 -6.19 -3.00
N ASP A 29 -2.31 -7.07 -3.22
CA ASP A 29 -3.03 -7.23 -4.50
C ASP A 29 -3.74 -5.93 -4.93
N PHE A 30 -4.35 -5.23 -3.98
CA PHE A 30 -4.97 -3.92 -4.21
C PHE A 30 -3.94 -2.90 -4.72
N LEU A 31 -2.78 -2.81 -4.08
CA LEU A 31 -1.72 -1.91 -4.51
C LEU A 31 -1.15 -2.27 -5.88
N GLU A 32 -1.08 -3.55 -6.25
CA GLU A 32 -0.69 -3.98 -7.59
C GLU A 32 -1.74 -3.58 -8.63
N SER A 33 -3.03 -3.80 -8.34
CA SER A 33 -4.14 -3.37 -9.20
C SER A 33 -4.16 -1.85 -9.43
N GLU A 34 -3.90 -1.07 -8.39
CA GLU A 34 -3.79 0.39 -8.49
C GLU A 34 -2.62 0.80 -9.40
N LYS A 35 -1.47 0.12 -9.31
CA LYS A 35 -0.33 0.37 -10.20
C LYS A 35 -0.66 0.02 -11.65
N GLU A 36 -1.38 -1.07 -11.90
CA GLU A 36 -1.86 -1.44 -13.24
C GLU A 36 -2.88 -0.44 -13.79
N ALA A 37 -3.73 0.11 -12.93
CA ALA A 37 -4.65 1.19 -13.26
C ALA A 37 -3.94 2.55 -13.52
N GLY A 38 -2.63 2.62 -13.32
CA GLY A 38 -1.83 3.84 -13.53
C GLY A 38 -1.72 4.73 -12.29
N TYR A 39 -2.30 4.33 -11.16
CA TYR A 39 -2.04 4.94 -9.86
C TYR A 39 -0.70 4.43 -9.34
N ILE A 40 0.36 5.09 -9.77
CA ILE A 40 1.72 4.90 -9.24
C ILE A 40 2.09 6.09 -8.37
N GLY A 41 3.04 5.93 -7.45
CA GLY A 41 3.44 7.00 -6.53
C GLY A 41 3.87 8.25 -7.29
N ASN A 42 3.10 9.33 -7.20
CA ASN A 42 3.19 10.49 -8.11
C ASN A 42 4.45 11.36 -7.86
N LYS A 43 5.23 11.05 -6.82
CA LYS A 43 6.25 11.97 -6.28
C LYS A 43 7.71 11.51 -6.36
N ASN A 44 7.98 10.30 -6.84
CA ASN A 44 9.36 9.83 -6.96
C ASN A 44 9.66 9.47 -8.41
N GLU A 45 10.86 9.79 -8.91
CA GLU A 45 11.39 9.34 -10.22
C GLU A 45 11.36 7.80 -10.40
N ARG A 46 11.07 7.06 -9.32
CA ARG A 46 10.91 5.61 -9.28
C ARG A 46 9.47 5.10 -9.39
N GLY A 47 8.45 5.94 -9.19
CA GLY A 47 7.04 5.53 -9.18
C GLY A 47 6.59 4.73 -7.94
N ASP A 48 7.41 4.69 -6.88
CA ASP A 48 7.07 4.02 -5.62
C ASP A 48 6.12 4.87 -4.76
N PHE A 49 5.09 4.24 -4.20
CA PHE A 49 4.18 4.88 -3.25
C PHE A 49 4.91 5.32 -1.98
N THR A 50 4.68 6.58 -1.59
CA THR A 50 5.13 7.07 -0.29
C THR A 50 4.31 6.44 0.84
N TYR A 51 4.84 6.50 2.06
CA TYR A 51 4.12 5.99 3.24
C TYR A 51 2.75 6.65 3.43
N GLN A 52 2.63 7.95 3.12
CA GLN A 52 1.35 8.67 3.18
C GLN A 52 0.35 8.17 2.14
N GLU A 53 0.79 7.90 0.91
CA GLU A 53 -0.06 7.32 -0.13
C GLU A 53 -0.52 5.91 0.25
N LEU A 54 0.39 5.07 0.75
CA LEU A 54 0.05 3.74 1.27
C LEU A 54 -0.98 3.82 2.42
N ARG A 55 -0.85 4.83 3.30
CA ARG A 55 -1.80 5.07 4.39
C ARG A 55 -3.17 5.48 3.89
N GLN A 56 -3.24 6.38 2.90
CA GLN A 56 -4.50 6.78 2.29
C GLN A 56 -5.16 5.58 1.61
N LYS A 57 -4.41 4.83 0.80
CA LYS A 57 -4.88 3.62 0.13
C LYS A 57 -5.35 2.55 1.11
N ALA A 58 -4.70 2.41 2.25
CA ALA A 58 -5.15 1.52 3.32
C ALA A 58 -6.46 1.98 3.96
N CYS A 59 -6.66 3.29 4.11
CA CYS A 59 -7.90 3.89 4.59
C CYS A 59 -9.05 3.62 3.62
N GLU A 60 -8.83 3.85 2.32
CA GLU A 60 -9.79 3.53 1.25
C GLU A 60 -10.12 2.03 1.24
N PHE A 61 -9.09 1.16 1.28
CA PHE A 61 -9.23 -0.29 1.28
C PHE A 61 -10.03 -0.82 2.49
N LEU A 62 -9.87 -0.19 3.65
CA LEU A 62 -10.59 -0.56 4.87
C LEU A 62 -11.96 0.14 5.01
N GLY A 63 -12.33 1.02 4.08
CA GLY A 63 -13.58 1.76 4.12
C GLY A 63 -13.67 2.73 5.31
N LEU A 64 -12.54 3.30 5.72
CA LEU A 64 -12.43 4.25 6.84
C LEU A 64 -12.53 5.73 6.41
N GLU A 65 -13.03 5.99 5.19
CA GLU A 65 -13.29 7.34 4.64
C GLU A 65 -14.46 8.07 5.29
#